data_AF-A0A0R0F2J3-F1
#
_entry.id   AF-A0A0R0F2J3-F1
#
_cell.length_a   1.000
_cell.length_b   1.000
_cell.length_c   1.000
_cell.angle_alpha   90.00
_cell.angle_beta   90.00
_cell.angle_gamma   90.00
#
_symmetry.space_group_name_H-M   'P 1'
#
loop_
_entity.id
_entity.type
_entity.pdbx_description
1 polymer ?
#
loop_
_entity_poly.entity_id
_entity_poly.type
_entity_poly.pdbx_seq_one_letter_code
_entity_poly.pdbx_strand_id
1 'polypeptide(L)'
;MGFLPFPQLSPVHASKEPEKSIQEIAQGLIGSIMSVKVILADEDNKKLIFSEKEAAWSKYSKQVNVGDIFEVRVGYVEDYGAFVHLRFPDGLYHLTGLIHVSEVSWDLIQDVRDILKVGDEVRAKVVGIDWGKSRINLSIRQLEEDPLLETLDKVIPQDGSADPDSMSGGDSGSIEPLPGLETILEELLQEDGIYDVRISRQGFEKRVVSQDLQLWLSNAPPTNQRFTLLARAGRQVQEIHLTTSLDQEGIRRALQRVLERVP
;
A
#
# COMPACT_ATOMS: atom_id res chain seq x y z
N MET A 1 -32.89 24.67 15.86
CA MET A 1 -33.28 23.32 15.37
C MET A 1 -32.02 22.67 14.84
N GLY A 2 -31.83 21.37 15.05
CA GLY A 2 -30.64 20.69 14.55
C GLY A 2 -30.95 19.84 13.32
N PHE A 3 -29.96 19.69 12.45
CA PHE A 3 -30.07 18.98 11.18
C PHE A 3 -28.94 17.97 11.06
N LEU A 4 -29.26 16.75 10.65
CA LEU A 4 -28.28 15.73 10.30
C LEU A 4 -28.37 15.50 8.78
N PRO A 5 -27.39 15.98 7.99
CA PRO A 5 -27.36 15.73 6.55
C PRO A 5 -27.17 14.24 6.25
N PHE A 6 -27.83 13.72 5.22
CA PHE A 6 -27.69 12.29 4.85
C PHE A 6 -26.24 11.81 4.66
N PRO A 7 -25.31 12.58 4.03
CA PRO A 7 -23.92 12.16 3.91
C PRO A 7 -23.17 11.99 5.25
N GLN A 8 -23.73 12.54 6.34
CA GLN A 8 -23.19 12.45 7.70
C GLN A 8 -23.79 11.28 8.50
N LEU A 9 -24.68 10.48 7.91
CA LEU A 9 -25.12 9.19 8.46
C LEU A 9 -23.99 8.16 8.40
N SER A 10 -23.95 7.29 9.41
CA SER A 10 -23.01 6.18 9.48
C SER A 10 -23.24 5.18 8.33
N PRO A 11 -22.18 4.58 7.76
CA PRO A 11 -22.33 3.55 6.74
C PRO A 11 -23.02 2.27 7.24
N VAL A 12 -23.19 2.10 8.57
CA VAL A 12 -23.95 0.98 9.15
C VAL A 12 -25.34 0.83 8.54
N HIS A 13 -26.05 1.93 8.32
CA HIS A 13 -27.43 1.90 7.83
C HIS A 13 -27.49 1.44 6.36
N ALA A 14 -26.66 2.04 5.51
CA ALA A 14 -26.56 1.66 4.10
C ALA A 14 -26.03 0.23 3.90
N SER A 15 -25.17 -0.25 4.81
CA SER A 15 -24.61 -1.60 4.72
C SER A 15 -25.62 -2.69 5.08
N LYS A 16 -26.59 -2.40 5.96
CA LYS A 16 -27.65 -3.34 6.35
C LYS A 16 -28.70 -3.52 5.25
N GLU A 17 -29.04 -2.46 4.55
CA GLU A 17 -30.13 -2.43 3.57
C GLU A 17 -29.64 -1.76 2.26
N PRO A 18 -28.71 -2.40 1.53
CA PRO A 18 -28.05 -1.80 0.36
C PRO A 18 -29.01 -1.52 -0.81
N GLU A 19 -30.14 -2.21 -0.87
CA GLU A 19 -31.18 -2.03 -1.90
C GLU A 19 -32.10 -0.83 -1.64
N LYS A 20 -32.09 -0.26 -0.43
CA LYS A 20 -32.98 0.84 -0.05
C LYS A 20 -32.40 2.18 -0.43
N SER A 21 -33.26 3.09 -0.86
CA SER A 21 -32.87 4.48 -1.04
C SER A 21 -32.53 5.14 0.30
N ILE A 22 -31.72 6.19 0.26
CA ILE A 22 -31.34 6.96 1.45
C ILE A 22 -32.56 7.56 2.18
N GLN A 23 -33.65 7.82 1.44
CA GLN A 23 -34.91 8.31 2.02
C GLN A 23 -35.64 7.22 2.79
N GLU A 24 -35.70 5.99 2.27
CA GLU A 24 -36.31 4.84 2.96
C GLU A 24 -35.52 4.48 4.22
N ILE A 25 -34.19 4.49 4.14
CA ILE A 25 -33.31 4.31 5.30
C ILE A 25 -33.64 5.38 6.36
N ALA A 26 -33.74 6.66 5.95
CA ALA A 26 -34.04 7.75 6.88
C ALA A 26 -35.44 7.64 7.52
N GLN A 27 -36.43 7.16 6.77
CA GLN A 27 -37.77 6.88 7.32
C GLN A 27 -37.73 5.76 8.37
N GLY A 28 -36.90 4.72 8.16
CA GLY A 28 -36.69 3.64 9.13
C GLY A 28 -36.03 4.10 10.43
N LEU A 29 -35.36 5.25 10.43
CA LEU A 29 -34.70 5.81 11.62
C LEU A 29 -35.63 6.66 12.49
N ILE A 30 -36.88 6.89 12.07
CA ILE A 30 -37.84 7.69 12.86
C ILE A 30 -38.08 7.02 14.22
N GLY A 31 -37.83 7.76 15.30
CA GLY A 31 -37.95 7.27 16.68
C GLY A 31 -36.74 6.49 17.19
N SER A 32 -35.74 6.21 16.36
CA SER A 32 -34.49 5.59 16.79
C SER A 32 -33.60 6.59 17.54
N ILE A 33 -32.90 6.10 18.57
CA ILE A 33 -31.89 6.88 19.30
C ILE A 33 -30.53 6.61 18.67
N MET A 34 -29.84 7.66 18.24
CA MET A 34 -28.49 7.58 17.68
C MET A 34 -27.54 8.56 18.36
N SER A 35 -26.27 8.15 18.45
CA SER A 35 -25.20 9.03 18.93
C SER A 35 -24.72 9.92 17.80
N VAL A 36 -24.75 11.23 17.99
CA VAL A 36 -24.32 12.22 17.01
C VAL A 36 -23.37 13.23 17.64
N LYS A 37 -22.44 13.77 16.86
CA LYS A 37 -21.52 14.84 17.27
C LYS A 37 -21.94 16.15 16.62
N VAL A 38 -21.88 17.25 17.33
CA VAL A 38 -22.07 18.59 16.75
C VAL A 38 -20.84 18.93 15.91
N ILE A 39 -21.04 19.18 14.61
CA ILE A 39 -19.95 19.56 13.69
C ILE A 39 -19.97 21.04 13.31
N LEU A 40 -21.14 21.67 13.40
CA LEU A 40 -21.30 23.10 13.16
C LEU A 40 -22.41 23.62 14.08
N ALA A 41 -22.11 24.71 14.78
CA ALA A 41 -23.07 25.46 15.56
C ALA A 41 -23.02 26.92 15.11
N ASP A 42 -24.10 27.37 14.49
CA ASP A 42 -24.26 28.72 13.98
C ASP A 42 -25.41 29.37 14.76
N GLU A 43 -25.05 30.28 15.66
CA GLU A 43 -25.97 30.95 16.56
C GLU A 43 -26.80 32.00 15.81
N ASP A 44 -26.16 32.75 14.90
CA ASP A 44 -26.80 33.78 14.08
C ASP A 44 -27.97 33.19 13.28
N ASN A 45 -27.75 32.01 12.69
CA ASN A 45 -28.75 31.29 11.91
C ASN A 45 -29.53 30.24 12.72
N LYS A 46 -29.31 30.13 14.04
CA LYS A 46 -29.94 29.16 14.96
C LYS A 46 -29.89 27.71 14.43
N LYS A 47 -28.77 27.36 13.79
CA LYS A 47 -28.58 26.10 13.07
C LYS A 47 -27.51 25.25 13.76
N LEU A 48 -27.88 24.02 14.07
CA LEU A 48 -26.93 22.98 14.50
C LEU A 48 -26.83 21.93 13.41
N ILE A 49 -25.62 21.54 13.03
CA ILE A 49 -25.39 20.41 12.15
C ILE A 49 -24.75 19.29 12.96
N PHE A 50 -25.34 18.11 12.85
CA PHE A 50 -24.87 16.91 13.51
C PHE A 50 -24.25 15.93 12.52
N SER A 51 -23.34 15.08 13.01
CA SER A 51 -22.76 13.99 12.25
C SER A 51 -22.69 12.71 13.09
N GLU A 52 -23.32 11.66 12.57
CA GLU A 52 -23.20 10.31 13.10
C GLU A 52 -21.84 9.72 12.74
N LYS A 53 -21.33 9.98 11.53
CA LYS A 53 -19.97 9.58 11.11
C LYS A 53 -18.90 10.06 12.09
N GLU A 54 -18.97 11.31 12.52
CA GLU A 54 -18.00 11.86 13.46
C GLU A 54 -18.15 11.31 14.89
N ALA A 55 -19.37 10.95 15.29
CA ALA A 55 -19.61 10.27 16.55
C ALA A 55 -19.04 8.83 16.52
N ALA A 56 -19.29 8.11 15.42
CA ALA A 56 -18.71 6.80 15.16
C ALA A 56 -17.18 6.87 15.09
N TRP A 57 -16.62 7.86 14.38
CA TRP A 57 -15.18 8.12 14.34
C TRP A 57 -14.61 8.24 15.74
N SER A 58 -15.18 9.10 16.58
CA SER A 58 -14.69 9.35 17.94
C SER A 58 -14.69 8.09 18.83
N LYS A 59 -15.55 7.11 18.54
CA LYS A 59 -15.69 5.85 19.28
C LYS A 59 -14.82 4.72 18.73
N TYR A 60 -14.81 4.53 17.42
CA TYR A 60 -14.21 3.36 16.78
C TYR A 60 -12.79 3.61 16.27
N SER A 61 -12.40 4.86 15.96
CA SER A 61 -11.03 5.17 15.51
C SER A 61 -9.96 4.77 16.52
N LYS A 62 -10.28 4.82 17.82
CA LYS A 62 -9.40 4.41 18.93
C LYS A 62 -9.08 2.91 18.94
N GLN A 63 -9.85 2.10 18.21
CA GLN A 63 -9.68 0.65 18.12
C GLN A 63 -8.92 0.24 16.85
N VAL A 64 -8.50 1.20 16.03
CA VAL A 64 -7.80 0.96 14.77
C VAL A 64 -6.36 1.43 14.91
N ASN A 65 -5.41 0.56 14.61
CA ASN A 65 -3.98 0.85 14.59
C ASN A 65 -3.40 0.64 13.20
N VAL A 66 -2.30 1.34 12.90
CA VAL A 66 -1.51 1.08 11.69
C VAL A 66 -0.96 -0.34 11.75
N GLY A 67 -1.14 -1.09 10.67
CA GLY A 67 -0.78 -2.50 10.56
C GLY A 67 -1.96 -3.46 10.73
N ASP A 68 -3.08 -3.02 11.30
CA ASP A 68 -4.27 -3.85 11.46
C ASP A 68 -4.84 -4.26 10.10
N ILE A 69 -5.45 -5.45 10.04
CA ILE A 69 -6.08 -5.98 8.84
C ILE A 69 -7.59 -6.05 9.09
N PHE A 70 -8.35 -5.45 8.19
CA PHE A 70 -9.81 -5.44 8.25
C PHE A 70 -10.40 -6.12 7.02
N GLU A 71 -11.51 -6.83 7.20
CA GLU A 71 -12.46 -7.07 6.11
C GLU A 71 -13.18 -5.75 5.84
N VAL A 72 -13.19 -5.34 4.58
CA VAL A 72 -13.76 -4.07 4.15
C VAL A 72 -14.73 -4.31 3.00
N ARG A 73 -15.82 -3.54 2.99
CA ARG A 73 -16.80 -3.56 1.89
C ARG A 73 -16.65 -2.29 1.06
N VAL A 74 -16.52 -2.44 -0.25
CA VAL A 74 -16.40 -1.30 -1.16
C VAL A 74 -17.73 -0.56 -1.21
N GLY A 75 -17.74 0.67 -0.69
CA GLY A 75 -18.93 1.53 -0.73
C GLY A 75 -19.01 2.33 -2.02
N TYR A 76 -17.88 2.87 -2.46
CA TYR A 76 -17.84 3.75 -3.62
C TYR A 76 -16.45 3.78 -4.25
N VAL A 77 -16.36 3.89 -5.58
CA VAL A 77 -15.11 3.87 -6.34
C VAL A 77 -14.98 5.14 -7.17
N GLU A 78 -13.86 5.81 -7.00
CA GLU A 78 -13.42 6.99 -7.73
C GLU A 78 -12.16 6.67 -8.53
N ASP A 79 -11.82 7.53 -9.48
CA ASP A 79 -10.65 7.32 -10.36
C ASP A 79 -9.33 7.27 -9.58
N TYR A 80 -9.25 7.98 -8.43
CA TYR A 80 -8.07 8.01 -7.58
C TYR A 80 -8.04 6.91 -6.49
N GLY A 81 -9.13 6.13 -6.33
CA GLY A 81 -9.19 5.12 -5.28
C GLY A 81 -10.60 4.69 -4.89
N ALA A 82 -10.68 3.77 -3.93
CA ALA A 82 -11.94 3.22 -3.44
C ALA A 82 -12.20 3.61 -1.98
N PHE A 83 -13.40 4.10 -1.71
CA PHE A 83 -13.91 4.26 -0.35
C PHE A 83 -14.54 2.96 0.10
N VAL A 84 -14.03 2.44 1.21
CA VAL A 84 -14.43 1.16 1.77
C VAL A 84 -14.88 1.33 3.21
N HIS A 85 -15.82 0.50 3.65
CA HIS A 85 -16.29 0.51 5.03
C HIS A 85 -15.65 -0.65 5.78
N LEU A 86 -15.12 -0.38 6.97
CA LEU A 86 -14.40 -1.37 7.78
C LEU A 86 -15.38 -2.17 8.65
N ARG A 87 -15.36 -3.50 8.53
CA ARG A 87 -16.16 -4.41 9.36
C ARG A 87 -15.50 -4.57 10.73
N PHE A 88 -16.20 -4.21 11.78
CA PHE A 88 -15.76 -4.39 13.16
C PHE A 88 -16.20 -5.75 13.72
N PRO A 89 -15.67 -6.19 14.88
CA PRO A 89 -16.00 -7.48 15.49
C PRO A 89 -17.50 -7.70 15.80
N ASP A 90 -18.29 -6.64 15.84
CA ASP A 90 -19.75 -6.69 15.97
C ASP A 90 -20.47 -6.98 14.63
N GLY A 91 -19.72 -7.21 13.55
CA GLY A 91 -20.22 -7.47 12.21
C GLY A 91 -20.71 -6.22 11.48
N LEU A 92 -20.55 -5.02 12.07
CA LEU A 92 -21.05 -3.77 11.53
C LEU A 92 -19.94 -2.89 10.97
N TYR A 93 -20.36 -1.96 10.10
CA TYR A 93 -19.48 -1.06 9.37
C TYR A 93 -19.53 0.35 9.94
N HIS A 94 -18.66 0.66 10.91
CA HIS A 94 -18.72 1.95 11.61
C HIS A 94 -17.87 3.04 10.97
N LEU A 95 -16.74 2.68 10.36
CA LEU A 95 -15.76 3.61 9.81
C LEU A 95 -15.62 3.45 8.31
N THR A 96 -15.23 4.53 7.65
CA THR A 96 -14.89 4.54 6.22
C THR A 96 -13.39 4.79 6.06
N GLY A 97 -12.74 3.97 5.25
CA GLY A 97 -11.36 4.14 4.81
C GLY A 97 -11.27 4.44 3.32
N LEU A 98 -10.08 4.82 2.88
CA LEU A 98 -9.72 5.08 1.49
C LEU A 98 -8.56 4.16 1.11
N ILE A 99 -8.73 3.42 0.03
CA ILE A 99 -7.65 2.70 -0.65
C ILE A 99 -7.28 3.54 -1.86
N HIS A 100 -6.09 4.13 -1.85
CA HIS A 100 -5.60 4.88 -3.00
C HIS A 100 -5.31 3.92 -4.17
N VAL A 101 -5.43 4.36 -5.42
CA VAL A 101 -5.16 3.53 -6.61
C VAL A 101 -3.79 2.83 -6.54
N SER A 102 -2.76 3.51 -6.03
CA SER A 102 -1.41 2.95 -5.85
C SER A 102 -1.29 1.89 -4.75
N GLU A 103 -2.33 1.70 -3.95
CA GLU A 103 -2.39 0.75 -2.84
C GLU A 103 -3.34 -0.42 -3.12
N VAL A 104 -3.97 -0.45 -4.31
CA VAL A 104 -4.88 -1.52 -4.72
C VAL A 104 -4.11 -2.77 -5.17
N SER A 105 -3.07 -2.62 -5.99
CA SER A 105 -2.21 -3.71 -6.45
C SER A 105 -0.75 -3.25 -6.59
N TRP A 106 0.16 -4.21 -6.72
CA TRP A 106 1.54 -4.00 -7.15
C TRP A 106 1.67 -3.75 -8.65
N ASP A 107 0.72 -4.27 -9.44
CA ASP A 107 0.70 -4.10 -10.89
C ASP A 107 0.22 -2.69 -11.29
N LEU A 108 0.59 -2.25 -12.49
CA LEU A 108 0.08 -0.99 -13.03
C LEU A 108 -1.42 -1.12 -13.36
N ILE A 109 -2.24 -0.42 -12.60
CA ILE A 109 -3.70 -0.38 -12.77
C ILE A 109 -4.07 0.87 -13.57
N GLN A 110 -4.80 0.69 -14.67
CA GLN A 110 -5.35 1.81 -15.45
C GLN A 110 -6.64 2.37 -14.82
N ASP A 111 -7.53 1.50 -14.34
CA ASP A 111 -8.78 1.87 -13.67
C ASP A 111 -8.99 1.02 -12.41
N VAL A 112 -9.29 1.67 -11.28
CA VAL A 112 -9.60 1.02 -10.00
C VAL A 112 -10.84 0.13 -10.12
N ARG A 113 -11.79 0.49 -10.99
CA ARG A 113 -13.07 -0.23 -11.19
C ARG A 113 -12.89 -1.60 -11.82
N ASP A 114 -11.77 -1.85 -12.48
CA ASP A 114 -11.44 -3.17 -13.02
C ASP A 114 -11.12 -4.18 -11.92
N ILE A 115 -10.69 -3.70 -10.74
CA ILE A 115 -10.25 -4.53 -9.62
C ILE A 115 -11.24 -4.51 -8.46
N LEU A 116 -11.80 -3.34 -8.15
CA LEU A 116 -12.73 -3.15 -7.04
C LEU A 116 -14.08 -2.69 -7.57
N LYS A 117 -15.13 -3.46 -7.25
CA LYS A 117 -16.51 -3.10 -7.56
C LYS A 117 -17.26 -2.73 -6.30
N VAL A 118 -18.21 -1.81 -6.45
CA VAL A 118 -19.11 -1.44 -5.35
C VAL A 118 -19.84 -2.68 -4.84
N GLY A 119 -19.76 -2.91 -3.53
CA GLY A 119 -20.32 -4.07 -2.87
C GLY A 119 -19.32 -5.18 -2.58
N ASP A 120 -18.14 -5.19 -3.21
CA ASP A 120 -17.13 -6.23 -2.99
C ASP A 120 -16.63 -6.24 -1.55
N GLU A 121 -16.39 -7.44 -1.02
CA GLU A 121 -15.75 -7.65 0.27
C GLU A 121 -14.31 -8.11 0.06
N VAL A 122 -13.36 -7.30 0.49
CA VAL A 122 -11.92 -7.57 0.37
C VAL A 122 -11.26 -7.37 1.73
N ARG A 123 -10.05 -7.91 1.91
CA ARG A 123 -9.23 -7.57 3.07
C ARG A 123 -8.36 -6.37 2.71
N ALA A 124 -8.12 -5.48 3.66
CA ALA A 124 -7.16 -4.39 3.52
C ALA A 124 -6.41 -4.13 4.83
N LYS A 125 -5.14 -3.74 4.72
CA LYS A 125 -4.27 -3.36 5.83
C LYS A 125 -4.31 -1.85 6.05
N VAL A 126 -4.34 -1.42 7.31
CA VAL A 126 -4.21 -0.01 7.68
C VAL A 126 -2.78 0.45 7.50
N VAL A 127 -2.58 1.44 6.63
CA VAL A 127 -1.26 2.03 6.35
C VAL A 127 -1.07 3.41 6.99
N GLY A 128 -2.17 4.08 7.34
CA GLY A 128 -2.12 5.37 8.00
C GLY A 128 -3.48 5.81 8.50
N ILE A 129 -3.49 6.69 9.50
CA ILE A 129 -4.71 7.26 10.08
C ILE A 129 -4.54 8.78 10.12
N ASP A 130 -5.39 9.50 9.39
CA ASP A 130 -5.45 10.96 9.42
C ASP A 130 -6.52 11.39 10.44
N TRP A 131 -6.04 11.75 11.63
CA TRP A 131 -6.88 12.23 12.73
C TRP A 131 -7.50 13.60 12.47
N GLY A 132 -6.88 14.42 11.61
CA GLY A 132 -7.38 15.76 11.29
C GLY A 132 -8.56 15.70 10.31
N LYS A 133 -8.53 14.76 9.37
CA LYS A 133 -9.58 14.58 8.36
C LYS A 133 -10.59 13.47 8.69
N SER A 134 -10.43 12.79 9.83
CA SER A 134 -11.22 11.61 10.20
C SER A 134 -11.20 10.52 9.11
N ARG A 135 -10.01 10.19 8.58
CA ARG A 135 -9.84 9.22 7.48
C ARG A 135 -8.83 8.13 7.81
N ILE A 136 -9.09 6.91 7.33
CA ILE A 136 -8.17 5.78 7.42
C ILE A 136 -7.65 5.48 6.02
N ASN A 137 -6.34 5.43 5.85
CA ASN A 137 -5.71 4.99 4.61
C ASN A 137 -5.45 3.49 4.70
N LEU A 138 -5.88 2.78 3.68
CA LEU A 138 -5.84 1.32 3.59
C LEU A 138 -5.05 0.88 2.36
N SER A 139 -4.53 -0.34 2.41
CA SER A 139 -3.79 -0.96 1.32
C SER A 139 -4.17 -2.43 1.17
N ILE A 140 -4.49 -2.84 -0.06
CA ILE A 140 -4.70 -4.25 -0.41
C ILE A 140 -3.35 -4.85 -0.80
N ARG A 141 -2.51 -4.13 -1.55
CA ARG A 141 -1.22 -4.64 -2.01
C ARG A 141 -0.30 -5.09 -0.87
N GLN A 142 -0.35 -4.42 0.28
CA GLN A 142 0.48 -4.76 1.45
C GLN A 142 0.00 -6.02 2.23
N LEU A 143 -1.14 -6.61 1.84
CA LEU A 143 -1.54 -7.94 2.33
C LEU A 143 -0.88 -9.06 1.56
N GLU A 144 -0.55 -8.81 0.30
CA GLU A 144 0.26 -9.70 -0.50
C GLU A 144 1.71 -9.48 -0.09
N GLU A 145 2.48 -10.56 0.06
CA GLU A 145 3.93 -10.43 0.19
C GLU A 145 4.40 -9.61 -1.01
N ASP A 146 5.07 -8.47 -0.77
CA ASP A 146 5.66 -7.69 -1.85
C ASP A 146 6.45 -8.67 -2.72
N PRO A 147 6.19 -8.76 -4.04
CA PRO A 147 6.94 -9.67 -4.91
C PRO A 147 8.46 -9.51 -4.75
N LEU A 148 8.94 -8.31 -4.40
CA LEU A 148 10.35 -8.08 -4.07
C LEU A 148 10.78 -8.59 -2.69
N LEU A 149 9.87 -8.67 -1.71
CA LEU A 149 10.11 -9.26 -0.39
C LEU A 149 9.70 -10.74 -0.31
N GLU A 150 9.15 -11.35 -1.38
CA GLU A 150 9.27 -12.79 -1.54
C GLU A 150 10.75 -13.06 -1.36
N THR A 151 11.03 -13.66 -0.21
CA THR A 151 12.28 -13.55 0.51
C THR A 151 13.42 -13.74 -0.49
N LEU A 152 14.45 -12.90 -0.47
CA LEU A 152 15.67 -13.18 -1.23
C LEU A 152 16.08 -14.66 -1.05
N ASP A 153 15.82 -15.29 0.10
CA ASP A 153 15.97 -16.73 0.33
C ASP A 153 15.00 -17.67 -0.44
N LYS A 154 13.77 -17.25 -0.77
CA LYS A 154 12.82 -18.00 -1.62
C LYS A 154 13.21 -17.90 -3.10
N VAL A 155 13.64 -16.73 -3.56
CA VAL A 155 14.03 -16.51 -4.97
C VAL A 155 15.46 -17.00 -5.21
N ILE A 156 16.29 -16.99 -4.17
CA ILE A 156 17.68 -17.42 -4.19
C ILE A 156 17.89 -18.41 -3.05
N PRO A 157 17.68 -19.73 -3.29
CA PRO A 157 17.95 -20.72 -2.27
C PRO A 157 19.39 -20.57 -1.77
N GLN A 158 19.52 -20.29 -0.47
CA GLN A 158 20.79 -20.54 0.20
C GLN A 158 20.99 -22.05 0.30
N ASP A 159 22.23 -22.45 0.08
CA ASP A 159 22.76 -23.81 0.11
C ASP A 159 22.61 -24.63 -1.17
N GLY A 160 23.77 -25.00 -1.70
CA GLY A 160 23.98 -25.88 -2.85
C GLY A 160 23.54 -27.33 -2.57
N SER A 161 22.25 -27.50 -2.30
CA SER A 161 21.57 -28.77 -2.49
C SER A 161 21.37 -28.97 -3.99
N ALA A 162 22.42 -29.50 -4.59
CA ALA A 162 22.46 -29.99 -5.94
C ALA A 162 21.31 -30.99 -6.17
N ASP A 163 20.30 -30.56 -6.93
CA ASP A 163 19.62 -31.45 -7.86
C ASP A 163 20.55 -31.59 -9.10
N PRO A 164 21.25 -32.72 -9.30
CA PRO A 164 22.25 -32.84 -10.37
C PRO A 164 21.64 -32.99 -11.77
N ASP A 165 20.32 -33.00 -11.91
CA ASP A 165 19.66 -33.32 -13.19
C ASP A 165 19.41 -32.10 -14.10
N SER A 166 20.05 -30.97 -13.82
CA SER A 166 20.12 -29.84 -14.75
C SER A 166 21.58 -29.53 -15.11
N MET A 167 22.14 -30.42 -15.91
CA MET A 167 23.43 -30.25 -16.59
C MET A 167 23.34 -29.12 -17.61
N SER A 168 23.71 -27.90 -17.20
CA SER A 168 24.31 -26.90 -18.08
C SER A 168 25.52 -26.34 -17.36
N GLY A 169 26.64 -27.05 -17.48
CA GLY A 169 27.95 -26.48 -17.20
C GLY A 169 28.20 -25.32 -18.15
N GLY A 170 28.62 -24.18 -17.61
CA GLY A 170 28.82 -22.99 -18.41
C GLY A 170 29.19 -21.78 -17.58
N ASP A 171 30.42 -21.83 -17.05
CA ASP A 171 31.28 -20.68 -16.79
C ASP A 171 30.88 -19.75 -15.63
N SER A 172 31.89 -19.28 -14.90
CA SER A 172 31.77 -18.26 -13.85
C SER A 172 31.47 -16.86 -14.44
N GLY A 173 30.63 -16.82 -15.47
CA GLY A 173 30.39 -15.71 -16.36
C GLY A 173 29.66 -14.57 -15.66
N SER A 174 30.27 -13.39 -15.74
CA SER A 174 29.68 -12.09 -15.46
C SER A 174 28.15 -12.09 -15.63
N ILE A 175 27.43 -11.85 -14.54
CA ILE A 175 26.00 -11.57 -14.58
C ILE A 175 25.85 -10.29 -15.41
N GLU A 176 25.28 -10.40 -16.62
CA GLU A 176 25.06 -9.24 -17.49
C GLU A 176 24.04 -8.30 -16.82
N PRO A 177 24.38 -7.02 -16.61
CA PRO A 177 23.48 -6.06 -15.97
C PRO A 177 22.21 -5.87 -16.79
N LEU A 178 21.08 -5.60 -16.11
CA LEU A 178 19.86 -5.19 -16.80
C LEU A 178 20.10 -3.92 -17.63
N PRO A 179 19.41 -3.72 -18.76
CA PRO A 179 19.56 -2.52 -19.58
C PRO A 179 19.37 -1.23 -18.76
N GLY A 180 20.34 -0.31 -18.81
CA GLY A 180 20.35 0.93 -18.03
C GLY A 180 20.87 0.79 -16.59
N LEU A 181 20.90 -0.43 -16.03
CA LEU A 181 21.44 -0.67 -14.69
C LEU A 181 22.93 -0.36 -14.62
N GLU A 182 23.69 -0.72 -15.66
CA GLU A 182 25.12 -0.44 -15.79
C GLU A 182 25.46 1.04 -15.49
N THR A 183 24.75 1.97 -16.13
CA THR A 183 24.94 3.41 -15.92
C THR A 183 24.62 3.82 -14.49
N ILE A 184 23.59 3.22 -13.89
CA ILE A 184 23.21 3.50 -12.51
C ILE A 184 24.29 2.99 -11.53
N LEU A 185 24.88 1.82 -11.77
CA LEU A 185 25.96 1.29 -10.92
C LEU A 185 27.22 2.14 -11.01
N GLU A 186 27.57 2.59 -12.22
CA GLU A 186 28.71 3.49 -12.44
C GLU A 186 28.52 4.83 -11.72
N GLU A 187 27.34 5.45 -11.84
CA GLU A 187 27.02 6.71 -11.15
C GLU A 187 26.96 6.54 -9.62
N LEU A 188 26.44 5.41 -9.12
CA LEU A 188 26.46 5.11 -7.69
C LEU A 188 27.88 4.99 -7.14
N LEU A 189 28.83 4.45 -7.92
CA LEU A 189 30.24 4.41 -7.53
C LEU A 189 30.90 5.80 -7.47
N GLN A 190 30.33 6.81 -8.12
CA GLN A 190 30.80 8.20 -8.05
C GLN A 190 30.22 8.98 -6.87
N GLU A 191 29.20 8.46 -6.19
CA GLU A 191 28.57 9.13 -5.06
C GLU A 191 29.40 9.01 -3.77
N ASP A 192 29.48 10.11 -3.02
CA ASP A 192 30.26 10.19 -1.80
C ASP A 192 29.77 9.17 -0.75
N GLY A 193 30.68 8.28 -0.34
CA GLY A 193 30.44 7.28 0.69
C GLY A 193 30.05 5.90 0.15
N ILE A 194 29.89 5.71 -1.16
CA ILE A 194 29.75 4.39 -1.78
C ILE A 194 31.14 3.89 -2.20
N TYR A 195 31.53 2.71 -1.75
CA TYR A 195 32.88 2.16 -1.95
C TYR A 195 32.94 1.04 -3.00
N ASP A 196 31.86 0.26 -3.12
CA ASP A 196 31.81 -0.88 -4.04
C ASP A 196 30.35 -1.20 -4.35
N VAL A 197 30.05 -1.47 -5.62
CA VAL A 197 28.72 -1.86 -6.11
C VAL A 197 28.91 -3.05 -7.03
N ARG A 198 28.33 -4.20 -6.69
CA ARG A 198 28.47 -5.42 -7.52
C ARG A 198 27.17 -6.19 -7.60
N ILE A 199 26.85 -6.69 -8.78
CA ILE A 199 25.75 -7.63 -8.97
C ILE A 199 26.20 -8.96 -8.36
N SER A 200 25.52 -9.38 -7.31
CA SER A 200 25.79 -10.60 -6.56
C SER A 200 25.16 -11.80 -7.25
N ARG A 201 23.88 -11.68 -7.61
CA ARG A 201 23.05 -12.78 -8.12
C ARG A 201 21.96 -12.27 -9.06
N GLN A 202 21.43 -13.15 -9.90
CA GLN A 202 20.27 -12.89 -10.76
C GLN A 202 19.25 -14.02 -10.62
N GLY A 203 17.98 -13.67 -10.64
CA GLY A 203 16.84 -14.57 -10.64
C GLY A 203 15.79 -14.16 -11.67
N PHE A 204 14.76 -15.01 -11.81
CA PHE A 204 13.62 -14.76 -12.68
C PHE A 204 12.32 -14.90 -11.89
N GLU A 205 11.52 -13.83 -11.87
CA GLU A 205 10.20 -13.82 -11.29
C GLU A 205 9.19 -14.55 -12.20
N LYS A 206 8.21 -15.22 -11.60
CA LYS A 206 7.19 -15.97 -12.35
C LYS A 206 6.25 -15.04 -13.12
N ARG A 207 5.99 -13.85 -12.58
CA ARG A 207 5.07 -12.84 -13.11
C ARG A 207 5.83 -11.58 -13.52
N VAL A 208 5.32 -10.85 -14.52
CA VAL A 208 5.87 -9.55 -14.93
C VAL A 208 5.02 -8.47 -14.27
N VAL A 209 5.63 -7.65 -13.42
CA VAL A 209 4.96 -6.50 -12.78
C VAL A 209 5.16 -5.22 -13.60
N SER A 210 6.38 -5.01 -14.14
CA SER A 210 6.69 -3.91 -15.08
C SER A 210 7.86 -4.30 -15.98
N GLN A 211 7.89 -3.80 -17.22
CA GLN A 211 9.05 -3.92 -18.12
C GLN A 211 10.15 -2.89 -17.81
N ASP A 212 9.79 -1.80 -17.13
CA ASP A 212 10.73 -0.73 -16.79
C ASP A 212 11.71 -1.18 -15.71
N LEU A 213 12.94 -0.65 -15.78
CA LEU A 213 13.94 -0.88 -14.74
C LEU A 213 13.51 -0.19 -13.44
N GLN A 214 13.35 -0.97 -12.37
CA GLN A 214 13.01 -0.51 -11.04
C GLN A 214 14.09 -0.92 -10.04
N LEU A 215 14.49 0.02 -9.18
CA LEU A 215 15.50 -0.19 -8.14
C LEU A 215 14.90 -0.01 -6.75
N TRP A 216 15.16 -0.96 -5.86
CA TRP A 216 14.66 -0.98 -4.50
C TRP A 216 15.80 -1.23 -3.51
N LEU A 217 15.77 -0.52 -2.40
CA LEU A 217 16.66 -0.79 -1.27
C LEU A 217 15.99 -1.81 -0.36
N SER A 218 16.63 -2.97 -0.20
CA SER A 218 16.15 -4.01 0.72
C SER A 218 16.15 -3.49 2.16
N ASN A 219 15.12 -3.89 2.92
CA ASN A 219 15.04 -3.63 4.36
C ASN A 219 15.89 -4.60 5.20
N ALA A 220 16.64 -5.51 4.56
CA ALA A 220 17.55 -6.40 5.25
C ALA A 220 18.58 -5.60 6.08
N PRO A 221 18.86 -6.02 7.32
CA PRO A 221 19.83 -5.32 8.16
C PRO A 221 21.20 -5.30 7.47
N PRO A 222 21.90 -4.15 7.45
CA PRO A 222 23.20 -4.07 6.79
C PRO A 222 24.18 -4.98 7.51
N THR A 223 24.82 -5.87 6.77
CA THR A 223 25.87 -6.74 7.31
C THR A 223 27.22 -6.15 6.91
N ASN A 224 28.01 -5.67 7.86
CA ASN A 224 29.33 -5.06 7.61
C ASN A 224 29.31 -3.92 6.58
N GLN A 225 28.43 -2.93 6.76
CA GLN A 225 28.27 -1.79 5.82
C GLN A 225 27.88 -2.17 4.39
N ARG A 226 27.43 -3.42 4.18
CA ARG A 226 26.85 -3.87 2.92
C ARG A 226 25.34 -3.80 3.00
N PHE A 227 24.77 -3.06 2.07
CA PHE A 227 23.35 -2.98 1.79
C PHE A 227 23.04 -3.82 0.56
N THR A 228 21.80 -4.27 0.47
CA THR A 228 21.32 -5.05 -0.67
C THR A 228 20.33 -4.21 -1.46
N LEU A 229 20.64 -3.97 -2.73
CA LEU A 229 19.76 -3.36 -3.70
C LEU A 229 19.16 -4.46 -4.58
N LEU A 230 17.91 -4.28 -4.98
CA LEU A 230 17.21 -5.15 -5.92
C LEU A 230 16.89 -4.35 -7.17
N ALA A 231 17.38 -4.80 -8.32
CA ALA A 231 17.03 -4.27 -9.62
C ALA A 231 16.07 -5.23 -10.32
N ARG A 232 14.95 -4.74 -10.83
CA ARG A 232 13.97 -5.53 -11.58
C ARG A 232 13.70 -4.89 -12.93
N ALA A 233 13.71 -5.69 -13.99
CA ALA A 233 13.17 -5.30 -15.30
C ALA A 233 12.46 -6.50 -15.94
N GLY A 234 11.17 -6.36 -16.24
CA GLY A 234 10.36 -7.44 -16.77
C GLY A 234 10.23 -8.61 -15.78
N ARG A 235 10.80 -9.76 -16.15
CA ARG A 235 10.88 -10.96 -15.29
C ARG A 235 12.22 -11.10 -14.59
N GLN A 236 13.22 -10.33 -14.96
CA GLN A 236 14.56 -10.48 -14.43
C GLN A 236 14.70 -9.64 -13.16
N VAL A 237 15.27 -10.25 -12.12
CA VAL A 237 15.59 -9.58 -10.86
C VAL A 237 17.07 -9.80 -10.57
N GLN A 238 17.81 -8.76 -10.23
CA GLN A 238 19.22 -8.81 -9.88
C GLN A 238 19.42 -8.28 -8.46
N GLU A 239 20.16 -9.04 -7.66
CA GLU A 239 20.62 -8.65 -6.34
C GLU A 239 21.98 -7.97 -6.46
N ILE A 240 22.09 -6.79 -5.87
CA ILE A 240 23.27 -5.95 -5.95
C ILE A 240 23.73 -5.66 -4.54
N HIS A 241 24.98 -5.99 -4.25
CA HIS A 241 25.61 -5.66 -2.98
C HIS A 241 26.27 -4.29 -3.10
N LEU A 242 25.82 -3.37 -2.24
CA LEU A 242 26.30 -2.01 -2.13
C LEU A 242 27.09 -1.87 -0.83
N THR A 243 28.40 -1.69 -0.92
CA THR A 243 29.24 -1.37 0.24
C THR A 243 29.33 0.14 0.40
N THR A 244 28.85 0.68 1.52
CA THR A 244 28.78 2.13 1.73
C THR A 244 28.86 2.51 3.21
N SER A 245 29.42 3.69 3.50
CA SER A 245 29.39 4.30 4.83
C SER A 245 28.10 5.11 5.09
N LEU A 246 27.25 5.29 4.08
CA LEU A 246 25.98 5.98 4.20
C LEU A 246 24.96 5.13 4.98
N ASP A 247 24.02 5.80 5.63
CA ASP A 247 22.84 5.15 6.21
C ASP A 247 21.77 4.89 5.13
N GLN A 248 20.71 4.15 5.49
CA GLN A 248 19.64 3.76 4.55
C GLN A 248 19.02 4.98 3.85
N GLU A 249 18.88 6.11 4.56
CA GLU A 249 18.33 7.35 4.01
C GLU A 249 19.33 8.09 3.10
N GLY A 250 20.63 8.08 3.44
CA GLY A 250 21.70 8.57 2.58
C GLY A 250 21.74 7.81 1.26
N ILE A 251 21.63 6.48 1.30
CA ILE A 251 21.59 5.63 0.10
C ILE A 251 20.36 5.94 -0.74
N ARG A 252 19.17 6.05 -0.12
CA ARG A 252 17.94 6.41 -0.83
C ARG A 252 18.08 7.73 -1.56
N ARG A 253 18.69 8.74 -0.92
CA ARG A 253 18.97 10.04 -1.54
C ARG A 253 20.02 9.97 -2.65
N ALA A 254 21.05 9.13 -2.51
CA ALA A 254 22.02 8.90 -3.57
C ALA A 254 21.36 8.24 -4.79
N LEU A 255 20.60 7.16 -4.58
CA LEU A 255 19.82 6.49 -5.63
C LEU A 255 18.87 7.44 -6.33
N GLN A 256 18.12 8.25 -5.60
CA GLN A 256 17.21 9.22 -6.20
C GLN A 256 17.97 10.22 -7.09
N ARG A 257 19.11 10.76 -6.62
CA ARG A 257 19.94 11.67 -7.43
C ARG A 257 20.49 11.01 -8.70
N VAL A 258 20.89 9.74 -8.61
CA VAL A 258 21.36 8.97 -9.77
C VAL A 258 20.22 8.73 -10.75
N LEU A 259 19.05 8.29 -10.27
CA LEU A 259 17.86 8.07 -11.10
C LEU A 259 17.34 9.35 -11.77
N GLU A 260 17.58 10.52 -11.19
CA GLU A 260 17.27 11.82 -11.81
C GLU A 260 18.30 12.25 -12.88
N ARG A 261 19.53 11.71 -12.84
CA ARG A 261 20.59 11.98 -13.82
C ARG A 261 20.58 11.02 -15.01
N VAL A 262 20.19 9.77 -14.76
CA VAL A 262 20.08 8.74 -15.80
C VAL A 262 18.78 8.99 -16.58
N PRO A 263 18.84 9.18 -17.91
CA PRO A 263 17.69 9.56 -18.73
C PRO A 263 16.64 8.45 -18.91
#